data_AF-E4RVZ6-F1
#
_entry.id   AF-E4RVZ6-F1
#
_cell.length_a   1.000
_cell.length_b   1.000
_cell.length_c   1.000
_cell.angle_alpha   90.00
_cell.angle_beta   90.00
_cell.angle_gamma   90.00
#
_symmetry.space_group_name_H-M   'P 1'
#
loop_
_entity.id
_entity.type
_entity.pdbx_description
1 polymer ?
#
loop_
_entity_poly.entity_id
_entity_poly.type
_entity_poly.pdbx_seq_one_letter_code
_entity_poly.pdbx_strand_id
1 'polypeptide(L)'
;MSKSIGKILLVFVMLLCLMKNSLLYTLYSVNQEVFVELFCINKDRPELHCDGKCELSKILKEKEKEKTSQVLLQLQLDHVFLNQQVSFTFPAPILPEKEIKLCPYTQDLYCYTLFLNLSEPPEFV
;
A
#
# COMPACT_ATOMS: atom_id res chain seq x y z
N MET A 1 -14.00 1.95 46.11
CA MET A 1 -13.28 0.84 45.42
C MET A 1 -13.89 0.46 44.06
N SER A 2 -15.22 0.36 43.90
CA SER A 2 -15.86 -0.04 42.62
C SER A 2 -15.47 0.80 41.38
N LYS A 3 -15.30 2.13 41.52
CA LYS A 3 -14.94 3.03 40.40
C LYS A 3 -13.55 2.74 39.78
N SER A 4 -12.61 2.22 40.56
CA SER A 4 -11.27 1.87 40.05
C SER A 4 -11.26 0.52 39.35
N ILE A 5 -12.09 -0.43 39.82
CA ILE A 5 -12.25 -1.76 39.20
C ILE A 5 -12.79 -1.65 37.79
N GLY A 6 -13.76 -0.76 37.54
CA GLY A 6 -14.29 -0.53 36.20
C GLY A 6 -13.24 -0.06 35.19
N LYS A 7 -12.31 0.81 35.62
CA LYS A 7 -11.20 1.27 34.77
C LYS A 7 -10.20 0.16 34.47
N ILE A 8 -9.85 -0.63 35.49
CA ILE A 8 -8.94 -1.78 35.33
C ILE A 8 -9.55 -2.81 34.36
N LEU A 9 -10.85 -3.11 34.52
CA LEU A 9 -11.57 -3.99 33.61
C LEU A 9 -11.56 -3.46 32.17
N LEU A 10 -11.79 -2.16 31.97
CA LEU A 10 -11.80 -1.55 30.64
C LEU A 10 -10.43 -1.65 29.96
N VAL A 11 -9.35 -1.35 30.70
CA VAL A 11 -7.98 -1.50 30.18
C VAL A 11 -7.68 -2.95 29.82
N PHE A 12 -8.12 -3.90 30.64
CA PHE A 12 -7.93 -5.33 30.38
C PHE A 12 -8.67 -5.78 29.10
N VAL A 13 -9.91 -5.35 28.90
CA VAL A 13 -10.67 -5.65 27.67
C VAL A 13 -9.97 -5.08 26.43
N MET A 14 -9.49 -3.83 26.50
CA MET A 14 -8.74 -3.24 25.39
C MET A 14 -7.46 -4.01 25.06
N LEU A 15 -6.74 -4.49 26.07
CA LEU A 15 -5.56 -5.32 25.88
C LEU A 15 -5.90 -6.66 25.19
N LEU A 16 -7.00 -7.30 25.60
CA LEU A 16 -7.48 -8.52 24.95
C LEU A 16 -7.86 -8.28 23.47
N CYS A 17 -8.48 -7.15 23.16
CA CYS A 17 -8.81 -6.78 21.78
C CYS A 17 -7.55 -6.67 20.91
N LEU A 18 -6.47 -6.07 21.43
CA LEU A 18 -5.18 -5.97 20.72
C LEU A 18 -4.54 -7.35 20.48
N MET A 19 -4.66 -8.25 21.45
CA MET A 19 -4.03 -9.57 21.41
C MET A 19 -4.88 -10.64 20.73
N LYS A 20 -6.13 -10.36 20.35
CA LYS A 20 -7.09 -11.31 19.75
C LYS A 20 -6.46 -12.16 18.64
N ASN A 21 -5.87 -11.50 17.64
CA ASN A 21 -5.33 -12.17 16.46
C ASN A 21 -4.09 -13.01 16.80
N SER A 22 -3.25 -12.52 17.73
CA SER A 22 -2.09 -13.26 18.24
C SER A 22 -2.50 -14.51 19.03
N LEU A 23 -3.56 -14.40 19.83
CA LEU A 23 -4.11 -15.51 20.60
C LEU A 23 -4.68 -16.60 19.70
N LEU A 24 -5.45 -16.22 18.67
CA LEU A 24 -5.96 -17.14 17.65
C LEU A 24 -4.83 -17.89 16.93
N TYR A 25 -3.77 -17.18 16.53
CA TYR A 25 -2.62 -17.80 15.89
C TYR A 25 -1.87 -18.75 16.83
N THR A 26 -1.71 -18.37 18.10
CA THR A 26 -1.09 -19.23 19.11
C THR A 26 -1.91 -20.49 19.35
N LEU A 27 -3.25 -20.35 19.46
CA LEU A 27 -4.14 -21.48 19.63
C LEU A 27 -4.02 -22.49 18.48
N TYR A 28 -4.01 -21.99 17.24
CA TYR A 28 -3.78 -22.82 16.06
C TYR A 28 -2.41 -23.53 16.10
N SER A 29 -1.37 -22.82 16.52
CA SER A 29 0.01 -23.35 16.55
C SER A 29 0.23 -24.38 17.65
N VAL A 30 -0.45 -24.23 18.80
CA VAL A 30 -0.35 -25.14 19.95
C VAL A 30 -1.23 -26.37 19.74
N ASN A 31 -2.47 -26.18 19.27
CA ASN A 31 -3.40 -27.26 19.04
C ASN A 31 -4.30 -26.97 17.82
N GLN A 32 -3.84 -27.46 16.67
CA GLN A 32 -4.54 -27.29 15.42
C GLN A 32 -5.89 -28.03 15.40
N GLU A 33 -6.01 -29.20 16.03
CA GLU A 33 -7.24 -30.00 16.02
C GLU A 33 -8.40 -29.26 16.68
N VAL A 34 -8.16 -28.74 17.88
CA VAL A 34 -9.15 -27.94 18.62
C VAL A 34 -9.50 -26.67 17.86
N PHE A 35 -8.51 -26.04 17.21
CA PHE A 35 -8.77 -24.87 16.38
C PHE A 35 -9.66 -25.20 15.18
N VAL A 36 -9.39 -26.31 14.48
CA VAL A 36 -10.21 -26.73 13.33
C VAL A 36 -11.63 -27.06 13.78
N GLU A 37 -11.78 -27.74 14.92
CA GLU A 37 -13.08 -28.04 15.49
C GLU A 37 -13.87 -26.76 15.83
N LEU A 38 -13.23 -25.71 16.34
CA LEU A 38 -13.93 -24.49 16.73
C LEU A 38 -14.17 -23.53 15.56
N PHE A 39 -13.21 -23.38 14.65
CA PHE A 39 -13.17 -22.28 13.69
C PHE A 39 -13.28 -22.70 12.22
N CYS A 40 -13.20 -24.00 11.86
CA CYS A 40 -13.39 -24.39 10.48
C CYS A 40 -14.87 -24.29 10.07
N ILE A 41 -15.11 -23.52 9.00
CA ILE A 41 -16.45 -23.29 8.44
C ILE A 41 -16.92 -24.41 7.48
N ASN A 42 -15.99 -25.19 6.93
CA ASN A 42 -16.25 -26.20 5.91
C ASN A 42 -16.03 -27.62 6.45
N LYS A 43 -16.60 -27.94 7.62
CA LYS A 43 -16.46 -29.28 8.22
C LYS A 43 -17.10 -30.38 7.37
N ASP A 44 -18.18 -30.05 6.68
CA ASP A 44 -18.94 -31.00 5.85
C ASP A 44 -18.34 -31.21 4.44
N ARG A 45 -17.25 -30.49 4.12
CA ARG A 45 -16.60 -30.49 2.80
C ARG A 45 -15.08 -30.68 2.92
N PRO A 46 -14.61 -31.89 3.26
CA PRO A 46 -13.19 -32.16 3.47
C PRO A 46 -12.34 -31.96 2.21
N GLU A 47 -12.93 -32.02 1.02
CA GLU A 47 -12.28 -31.77 -0.27
C GLU A 47 -11.75 -30.35 -0.43
N LEU A 48 -12.24 -29.39 0.37
CA LEU A 48 -11.81 -28.00 0.34
C LEU A 48 -10.55 -27.73 1.18
N HIS A 49 -10.01 -28.73 1.87
CA HIS A 49 -8.78 -28.64 2.67
C HIS A 49 -8.76 -27.40 3.59
N CYS A 50 -9.88 -27.17 4.30
CA CYS A 50 -10.07 -26.03 5.19
C CYS A 50 -8.95 -25.96 6.23
N ASP A 51 -8.75 -27.02 7.01
CA ASP A 51 -7.70 -27.17 8.03
C ASP A 51 -7.49 -25.93 8.93
N GLY A 52 -8.52 -25.10 9.13
CA GLY A 52 -8.43 -23.81 9.83
C GLY A 52 -7.82 -22.66 9.00
N LYS A 53 -7.24 -22.94 7.84
CA LYS A 53 -6.63 -21.97 6.90
C LYS A 53 -7.60 -20.89 6.43
N CYS A 54 -8.89 -21.22 6.28
CA CYS A 54 -9.91 -20.24 5.90
C CYS A 54 -9.98 -19.10 6.92
N GLU A 55 -9.96 -19.42 8.22
CA GLU A 55 -10.00 -18.42 9.28
C GLU A 55 -8.67 -17.66 9.40
N LEU A 56 -7.52 -18.37 9.31
CA LEU A 56 -6.21 -17.71 9.27
C LEU A 56 -6.11 -16.70 8.12
N SER A 57 -6.65 -17.04 6.94
CA SER A 57 -6.63 -16.15 5.79
C SER A 57 -7.40 -14.85 6.03
N LYS A 58 -8.49 -14.89 6.81
CA LYS A 58 -9.22 -13.68 7.19
C LYS A 58 -8.39 -12.81 8.12
N ILE A 59 -7.76 -13.40 9.13
CA ILE A 59 -6.89 -12.69 10.08
C ILE A 59 -5.74 -11.98 9.34
N LEU A 60 -5.13 -12.64 8.36
CA LEU A 60 -4.07 -12.05 7.53
C LEU A 60 -4.57 -10.87 6.70
N LYS A 61 -5.73 -11.01 6.04
CA LYS A 61 -6.35 -9.93 5.26
C LYS A 61 -6.74 -8.73 6.13
N GLU A 62 -7.22 -8.94 7.35
CA GLU A 62 -7.50 -7.86 8.30
C GLU A 62 -6.22 -7.09 8.65
N LYS A 63 -5.12 -7.80 8.92
CA LYS A 63 -3.82 -7.20 9.22
C LYS A 63 -3.25 -6.42 8.03
N GLU A 64 -3.44 -6.90 6.81
CA GLU A 64 -3.04 -6.19 5.60
C GLU A 64 -3.85 -4.91 5.39
N LYS A 65 -5.18 -4.96 5.54
CA LYS A 65 -6.03 -3.77 5.46
C LYS A 65 -5.64 -2.70 6.48
N GLU A 66 -5.33 -3.12 7.70
CA GLU A 66 -4.85 -2.22 8.74
C GLU A 66 -3.56 -1.50 8.32
N LYS A 67 -2.58 -2.24 7.77
CA LYS A 67 -1.35 -1.66 7.22
C LYS A 67 -1.62 -0.69 6.07
N THR A 68 -2.48 -1.04 5.12
CA THR A 68 -2.82 -0.15 4.00
C THR A 68 -3.46 1.14 4.48
N SER A 69 -4.35 1.07 5.48
CA SER A 69 -4.96 2.26 6.08
C SER A 69 -3.95 3.15 6.81
N GLN A 70 -2.97 2.56 7.48
CA GLN A 70 -1.87 3.30 8.13
C GLN A 70 -0.97 4.01 7.10
N VAL A 71 -0.62 3.33 6.02
CA VAL A 71 0.19 3.91 4.92
C VAL A 71 -0.56 5.06 4.23
N LEU A 72 -1.87 4.89 3.96
CA LEU A 72 -2.68 5.96 3.40
C LEU A 72 -2.73 7.20 4.31
N LEU A 73 -2.88 6.99 5.62
CA LEU A 73 -2.86 8.08 6.60
C LEU A 73 -1.50 8.80 6.63
N GLN A 74 -0.38 8.06 6.55
CA GLN A 74 0.95 8.66 6.47
C GLN A 74 1.12 9.51 5.20
N LEU A 75 0.69 9.01 4.04
CA LEU A 75 0.75 9.76 2.78
C LEU A 75 -0.10 11.04 2.81
N GLN A 76 -1.28 11.00 3.45
CA GLN A 76 -2.11 12.18 3.63
C GLN A 76 -1.45 13.23 4.52
N LEU A 77 -0.73 12.81 5.57
CA LEU A 77 0.04 13.72 6.43
C LEU A 77 1.20 14.35 5.66
N ASP A 78 1.96 13.57 4.88
CA ASP A 78 3.09 14.09 4.08
C ASP A 78 2.63 15.13 3.05
N HIS A 79 1.45 14.96 2.44
CA HIS A 79 0.87 15.95 1.52
C HIS A 79 0.54 17.30 2.19
N VAL A 80 0.26 17.32 3.49
CA VAL A 80 0.01 18.57 4.24
C VAL A 80 1.32 19.33 4.51
N PHE A 81 2.44 18.61 4.66
CA PHE A 81 3.76 19.23 4.92
C PHE A 81 4.48 19.75 3.66
N LEU A 82 4.11 19.30 2.46
CA LEU A 82 4.76 19.71 1.20
C LEU A 82 4.23 21.02 0.60
N ASN A 83 3.35 21.76 1.28
CA ASN A 83 2.78 23.00 0.76
C ASN A 83 3.70 24.23 0.92
N GLN A 84 4.99 24.03 1.16
CA GLN A 84 5.97 25.11 1.08
C GLN A 84 6.29 25.35 -0.40
N GLN A 85 5.55 26.28 -1.01
CA GLN A 85 5.74 26.71 -2.39
C GLN A 85 7.18 27.20 -2.61
N VAL A 86 8.03 26.35 -3.18
CA VAL A 86 9.35 26.79 -3.65
C VAL A 86 9.16 27.43 -5.01
N SER A 87 9.23 28.76 -5.05
CA SER A 87 9.25 29.51 -6.30
C SER A 87 10.65 29.40 -6.91
N PHE A 88 10.81 28.54 -7.91
CA PHE A 88 12.02 28.51 -8.74
C PHE A 88 11.87 29.49 -9.89
N THR A 89 12.63 30.59 -9.85
CA THR A 89 12.81 31.48 -11.00
C THR A 89 13.94 30.94 -11.85
N PHE A 90 13.61 30.38 -13.01
CA PHE A 90 14.60 30.00 -14.00
C PHE A 90 15.07 31.27 -14.75
N PRO A 91 16.37 31.59 -14.75
CA PRO A 91 16.88 32.61 -15.67
C PRO A 91 16.67 32.09 -17.10
N ALA A 92 16.04 32.90 -17.94
CA ALA A 92 15.78 32.55 -19.32
C ALA A 92 17.10 32.15 -20.03
N PRO A 93 17.16 31.01 -20.72
CA PRO A 93 18.34 30.66 -21.49
C PRO A 93 18.52 31.68 -22.60
N ILE A 94 19.68 32.34 -22.61
CA ILE A 94 20.09 33.22 -23.71
C ILE A 94 20.42 32.30 -24.89
N LEU A 95 19.46 32.09 -25.78
CA LEU A 95 19.72 31.34 -27.01
C LEU A 95 20.42 32.28 -28.00
N PRO A 96 21.64 31.96 -28.48
CA PRO A 96 22.24 32.73 -29.56
C PRO A 96 21.35 32.59 -30.80
N GLU A 97 20.95 33.74 -31.34
CA GLU A 97 20.21 33.90 -32.58
C GLU A 97 21.00 33.26 -33.73
N LYS A 98 20.75 31.98 -34.01
CA LYS A 98 21.25 31.32 -35.19
C LYS A 98 20.08 31.09 -36.13
N GLU A 99 20.12 31.82 -37.23
CA GLU A 99 19.11 31.90 -38.29
C GLU A 99 18.35 30.59 -38.54
N ILE A 100 17.06 30.60 -38.24
CA ILE A 100 16.13 29.54 -38.62
C ILE A 100 15.78 29.74 -40.09
N LYS A 101 16.36 28.94 -40.99
CA LYS A 101 15.87 28.85 -42.38
C LYS A 101 14.51 28.14 -42.36
N LEU A 102 13.47 28.94 -42.50
CA LEU A 102 12.08 28.53 -42.59
C LEU A 102 11.86 27.67 -43.85
N CYS A 103 11.44 26.42 -43.69
CA CYS A 103 10.99 25.60 -44.83
C CYS A 103 9.73 26.24 -45.44
N PRO A 104 9.73 26.56 -46.75
CA PRO A 104 8.53 27.04 -47.43
C PRO A 104 7.54 25.88 -47.56
N TYR A 105 6.34 26.10 -47.05
CA TYR A 105 5.21 25.19 -47.07
C TYR A 105 4.70 24.98 -48.50
N THR A 106 4.76 23.75 -49.02
CA THR A 106 3.75 23.22 -49.95
C THR A 106 3.60 21.71 -49.81
N GLN A 107 2.39 21.32 -49.41
CA GLN A 107 1.66 20.07 -49.68
C GLN A 107 2.34 18.71 -49.43
N ASP A 108 1.76 18.06 -48.41
CA ASP A 108 1.75 16.64 -48.08
C ASP A 108 3.03 16.01 -47.50
N LEU A 109 2.84 15.44 -46.31
CA LEU A 109 3.72 14.60 -45.48
C LEU A 109 4.67 15.31 -44.50
N TYR A 110 4.24 15.29 -43.24
CA TYR A 110 5.02 15.10 -42.00
C TYR A 110 6.44 15.72 -41.93
N CYS A 111 6.57 16.81 -41.14
CA CYS A 111 7.87 17.34 -40.74
C CYS A 111 8.20 16.90 -39.30
N TYR A 112 9.07 15.89 -39.14
CA TYR A 112 9.59 15.49 -37.82
C TYR A 112 10.65 16.51 -37.38
N THR A 113 10.43 17.25 -36.29
CA THR A 113 11.53 17.96 -35.61
C THR A 113 12.40 16.92 -34.90
N LEU A 114 13.53 16.61 -35.52
CA LEU A 114 14.48 15.60 -35.07
C LEU A 114 15.32 16.14 -33.91
N PHE A 115 14.81 16.04 -32.69
CA PHE A 115 15.63 16.18 -31.48
C PHE A 115 16.09 14.77 -31.05
N LEU A 116 17.22 14.34 -31.61
CA LEU A 116 17.97 13.17 -31.15
C LEU A 116 18.49 13.44 -29.74
N ASN A 117 18.01 12.68 -28.76
CA ASN A 117 18.79 12.07 -27.69
C ASN A 117 17.87 11.20 -26.83
N LEU A 118 17.48 10.03 -27.36
CA LEU A 118 16.97 8.92 -26.57
C LEU A 118 18.18 8.18 -25.99
N SER A 119 18.51 8.45 -24.74
CA SER A 119 19.39 7.56 -23.97
C SER A 119 18.73 6.17 -23.90
N GLU A 120 19.33 5.17 -24.56
CA GLU A 120 18.84 3.78 -24.54
C GLU A 120 18.90 3.21 -23.10
N PRO A 121 17.85 2.52 -22.62
CA PRO A 121 17.93 1.76 -21.37
C PRO A 121 18.64 0.41 -21.59
N PRO A 122 19.38 -0.12 -20.59
CA PRO A 122 20.17 -1.34 -20.72
C PRO A 122 19.29 -2.60 -20.88
N GLU A 123 19.73 -3.53 -21.75
CA GLU A 123 19.12 -4.85 -21.88
C GLU A 123 19.39 -5.70 -20.63
N PHE A 124 18.32 -6.27 -20.06
CA PHE A 124 18.40 -7.27 -19.01
C PHE A 124 18.65 -8.64 -19.65
N VAL A 125 19.82 -9.23 -19.37
CA VAL A 125 20.06 -10.69 -19.52
C VAL A 125 19.84 -11.35 -18.17
#